data_AF-A0A6L8FX44-F1
#
_entry.id   AF-A0A6L8FX44-F1
#
_cell.length_a   1.000
_cell.length_b   1.000
_cell.length_c   1.000
_cell.angle_alpha   90.00
_cell.angle_beta   90.00
_cell.angle_gamma   90.00
#
_symmetry.space_group_name_H-M   'P 1'
#
loop_
_entity.id
_entity.type
_entity.pdbx_description
1 polymer ?
#
loop_
_entity_poly.entity_id
_entity_poly.type
_entity_poly.pdbx_seq_one_letter_code
_entity_poly.pdbx_strand_id
1 'polypeptide(L)'
;YYNIQSYDEAMAAYEKVLKLYPNSEEASRATTLVEELSEIQASFSYNEAMKLFEAKDYEQAVPALQKIIRDYPGTYTELAAYCNLGLVYEITRQWSQAVENYQVVEEKGGDKPENADVVSFAKLHREWIVENRL
;
A
#
# COMPACT_ATOMS: atom_id res chain seq x y z
N TYR A 1 13.12 7.28 -19.96
CA TYR A 1 12.81 6.15 -19.07
C TYR A 1 11.31 6.08 -18.79
N TYR A 2 10.70 7.10 -18.19
CA TYR A 2 9.25 7.12 -17.89
C TYR A 2 8.33 6.83 -19.10
N ASN A 3 8.49 7.58 -20.20
CA ASN A 3 7.64 7.43 -21.41
C ASN A 3 7.81 6.08 -22.14
N ILE A 4 8.87 5.34 -21.84
CA ILE A 4 9.13 4.01 -22.40
C ILE A 4 8.91 2.90 -21.35
N GLN A 5 8.22 3.22 -20.24
CA GLN A 5 7.86 2.32 -19.13
C GLN A 5 9.04 1.64 -18.42
N SER A 6 10.22 2.23 -18.55
CA SER A 6 11.43 1.86 -17.82
C SER A 6 11.38 2.56 -16.47
N TYR A 7 10.52 2.04 -15.59
CA TYR A 7 10.11 2.70 -14.34
C TYR A 7 11.22 2.70 -13.29
N ASP A 8 12.00 1.64 -13.18
CA ASP A 8 13.11 1.55 -12.23
C ASP A 8 14.21 2.57 -12.58
N GLU A 9 14.58 2.67 -13.86
CA GLU A 9 15.55 3.66 -14.32
C GLU A 9 15.01 5.08 -14.25
N ALA A 10 13.70 5.27 -14.46
CA ALA A 10 13.06 6.56 -14.27
C ALA A 10 13.10 6.99 -12.79
N MET A 11 12.78 6.08 -11.87
CA MET A 11 12.84 6.30 -10.43
C MET A 11 14.24 6.73 -10.02
N ALA A 12 15.26 5.94 -10.37
CA ALA A 12 16.65 6.24 -10.05
C ALA A 12 17.12 7.59 -10.63
N ALA A 13 16.65 7.96 -11.81
CA ALA A 13 16.97 9.25 -12.42
C ALA A 13 16.35 10.43 -11.67
N TYR A 14 15.07 10.33 -11.26
CA TYR A 14 14.40 11.39 -10.53
C TYR A 14 14.88 11.51 -9.08
N GLU A 15 15.14 10.40 -8.40
CA GLU A 15 15.78 10.41 -7.07
C GLU A 15 17.14 11.09 -7.11
N LYS A 16 17.91 10.91 -8.19
CA LYS A 16 19.17 11.61 -8.40
C LYS A 16 18.97 13.13 -8.55
N VAL A 17 17.91 13.57 -9.21
CA VAL A 17 17.55 15.01 -9.29
C VAL A 17 17.26 15.55 -7.90
N LEU A 18 16.42 14.87 -7.11
CA LEU A 18 16.09 15.25 -5.74
C LEU A 18 17.33 15.35 -4.84
N LYS A 19 18.26 14.42 -5.01
CA LYS A 19 19.52 14.39 -4.24
C LYS A 19 20.48 15.52 -4.61
N LEU A 20 20.62 15.82 -5.90
CA LEU A 20 21.62 16.78 -6.39
C LEU A 20 21.12 18.22 -6.41
N TYR A 21 19.81 18.43 -6.56
CA TYR A 21 19.20 19.74 -6.75
C TYR A 21 17.96 19.95 -5.85
N PRO A 22 18.04 19.72 -4.53
CA PRO A 22 16.85 19.62 -3.65
C PRO A 22 15.99 20.90 -3.57
N ASN A 23 16.52 22.07 -3.92
CA ASN A 23 15.82 23.36 -3.84
C ASN A 23 15.46 23.93 -5.23
N SER A 24 15.55 23.15 -6.30
CA SER A 24 15.23 23.61 -7.66
C SER A 24 13.75 23.41 -8.00
N GLU A 25 13.27 24.11 -9.03
CA GLU A 25 11.90 23.91 -9.53
C GLU A 25 11.71 22.48 -10.07
N GLU A 26 12.77 21.90 -10.64
CA GLU A 26 12.79 20.52 -11.11
C GLU A 26 12.65 19.51 -9.96
N ALA A 27 13.10 19.85 -8.75
CA ALA A 27 12.92 18.98 -7.58
C ALA A 27 11.44 18.78 -7.27
N SER A 28 10.63 19.84 -7.29
CA SER A 28 9.18 19.72 -7.07
C SER A 28 8.53 18.77 -8.08
N ARG A 29 8.91 18.88 -9.36
CA ARG A 29 8.42 17.98 -10.42
C ARG A 29 8.92 16.56 -10.24
N ALA A 30 10.18 16.39 -9.86
CA ALA A 30 10.77 15.08 -9.61
C ALA A 30 10.10 14.38 -8.42
N THR A 31 9.71 15.12 -7.37
CA THR A 31 8.96 14.57 -6.23
C THR A 31 7.64 13.96 -6.68
N THR A 32 6.82 14.71 -7.43
CA THR A 32 5.54 14.19 -7.94
C THR A 32 5.74 12.95 -8.84
N LEU A 33 6.76 12.96 -9.70
CA LEU A 33 7.05 11.81 -10.56
C LEU A 33 7.55 10.59 -9.79
N VAL A 34 8.29 10.79 -8.69
CA VAL A 34 8.68 9.71 -7.77
C VAL A 34 7.46 9.13 -7.06
N GLU A 35 6.53 9.96 -6.58
CA GLU A 35 5.29 9.51 -5.96
C GLU A 35 4.44 8.68 -6.95
N GLU A 36 4.26 9.17 -8.19
CA GLU A 36 3.56 8.43 -9.25
C GLU A 36 4.22 7.09 -9.58
N LEU A 37 5.55 7.08 -9.72
CA LEU A 37 6.30 5.86 -10.01
C LEU A 37 6.21 4.85 -8.87
N SER A 38 6.26 5.33 -7.62
CA SER A 38 6.10 4.50 -6.44
C SER A 38 4.72 3.81 -6.44
N GLU A 39 3.65 4.56 -6.75
CA GLU A 39 2.30 3.98 -6.88
C GLU A 39 2.22 2.93 -8.01
N ILE A 40 2.86 3.18 -9.15
CA ILE A 40 2.90 2.24 -10.29
C ILE A 40 3.63 0.95 -9.91
N GLN A 41 4.81 1.05 -9.29
CA GLN A 41 5.59 -0.10 -8.85
C GLN A 41 4.88 -0.88 -7.72
N ALA A 42 4.23 -0.16 -6.80
CA ALA A 42 3.40 -0.76 -5.77
C ALA A 42 2.24 -1.54 -6.39
N SER A 43 1.55 -0.97 -7.38
CA SER A 43 0.44 -1.63 -8.10
C SER A 43 0.86 -2.94 -8.78
N PHE A 44 2.05 -2.99 -9.40
CA PHE A 44 2.58 -4.25 -9.94
C PHE A 44 2.82 -5.30 -8.84
N SER A 45 3.44 -4.87 -7.74
CA SER A 45 3.72 -5.76 -6.60
C SER A 45 2.42 -6.27 -5.96
N TYR A 46 1.40 -5.42 -5.89
CA TYR A 46 0.06 -5.74 -5.39
C TYR A 46 -0.62 -6.78 -6.26
N ASN A 47 -0.56 -6.66 -7.60
CA ASN A 47 -1.12 -7.66 -8.50
C ASN A 47 -0.51 -9.05 -8.27
N GLU A 48 0.80 -9.16 -8.00
CA GLU A 48 1.42 -10.44 -7.66
C GLU A 48 0.97 -10.96 -6.29
N ALA A 49 0.88 -10.10 -5.28
CA ALA A 49 0.36 -10.48 -3.96
C ALA A 49 -1.10 -10.97 -4.04
N MET A 50 -1.93 -10.34 -4.88
CA MET A 50 -3.32 -10.71 -5.04
C MET A 50 -3.52 -12.04 -5.76
N LYS A 51 -2.64 -12.44 -6.68
CA LYS A 51 -2.67 -13.80 -7.25
C LYS A 51 -2.47 -14.86 -6.17
N LEU A 52 -1.58 -14.63 -5.21
CA LEU A 52 -1.36 -15.54 -4.07
C LEU A 52 -2.60 -15.58 -3.16
N PHE A 53 -3.18 -14.42 -2.89
CA PHE A 53 -4.42 -14.30 -2.11
C PHE A 53 -5.58 -15.06 -2.78
N GLU A 54 -5.80 -14.87 -4.08
CA GLU A 54 -6.85 -15.55 -4.86
C GLU A 54 -6.65 -17.07 -4.91
N ALA A 55 -5.39 -17.51 -4.96
CA ALA A 55 -5.01 -18.91 -4.82
C ALA A 55 -5.19 -19.47 -3.39
N LYS A 56 -5.57 -18.61 -2.43
CA LYS A 56 -5.65 -18.90 -0.98
C LYS A 56 -4.32 -19.32 -0.37
N ASP A 57 -3.21 -18.99 -1.04
CA ASP A 57 -1.87 -19.16 -0.51
C ASP A 57 -1.54 -18.01 0.44
N TYR A 58 -2.21 -18.02 1.59
CA TYR A 58 -2.05 -16.98 2.60
C TYR A 58 -0.65 -16.97 3.21
N GLU A 59 0.04 -18.11 3.22
CA GLU A 59 1.42 -18.23 3.70
C GLU A 59 2.37 -17.36 2.87
N GLN A 60 2.16 -17.30 1.55
CA GLN A 60 2.95 -16.43 0.66
C GLN A 60 2.33 -15.04 0.45
N ALA A 61 1.00 -14.90 0.53
CA ALA A 61 0.34 -13.61 0.35
C ALA A 61 0.72 -12.61 1.47
N VAL A 62 0.81 -13.07 2.72
CA VAL A 62 1.20 -12.24 3.87
C VAL A 62 2.56 -11.55 3.67
N PRO A 63 3.67 -12.28 3.41
CA PRO A 63 4.98 -11.64 3.20
C PRO A 63 5.01 -10.77 1.92
N ALA A 64 4.22 -11.09 0.90
CA ALA A 64 4.10 -10.25 -0.31
C ALA A 64 3.41 -8.91 0.01
N LEU A 65 2.32 -8.91 0.77
CA LEU A 65 1.64 -7.69 1.24
C LEU A 65 2.53 -6.87 2.18
N GLN A 66 3.24 -7.52 3.10
CA GLN A 66 4.22 -6.86 3.98
C GLN A 66 5.38 -6.22 3.21
N LYS A 67 5.82 -6.85 2.10
CA LYS A 67 6.83 -6.28 1.22
C LYS A 67 6.34 -4.97 0.59
N ILE A 68 5.07 -4.91 0.15
CA ILE A 68 4.48 -3.69 -0.41
C ILE A 68 4.49 -2.57 0.62
N ILE A 69 4.03 -2.85 1.84
CA ILE A 69 3.99 -1.89 2.94
C ILE A 69 5.37 -1.29 3.23
N ARG A 70 6.40 -2.13 3.24
CA ARG A 70 7.78 -1.70 3.53
C ARG A 70 8.40 -0.92 2.37
N ASP A 71 8.18 -1.38 1.14
CA ASP A 71 8.91 -0.86 -0.02
C ASP A 71 8.23 0.37 -0.64
N TYR A 72 6.92 0.56 -0.44
CA TYR A 72 6.15 1.66 -1.04
C TYR A 72 5.32 2.46 -0.01
N PRO A 73 5.93 2.98 1.06
CA PRO A 73 5.22 3.76 2.06
C PRO A 73 4.62 5.05 1.45
N GLY A 74 3.44 5.45 1.93
CA GLY A 74 2.74 6.65 1.49
C GLY A 74 1.87 6.50 0.24
N THR A 75 1.94 5.34 -0.44
CA THR A 75 1.10 5.03 -1.60
C THR A 75 -0.33 4.67 -1.19
N TYR A 76 -1.30 4.83 -2.09
CA TYR A 76 -2.63 4.26 -1.90
C TYR A 76 -2.54 2.73 -1.79
N THR A 77 -1.65 2.13 -2.59
CA THR A 77 -1.40 0.69 -2.55
C THR A 77 -0.87 0.21 -1.20
N GLU A 78 -0.16 1.02 -0.41
CA GLU A 78 0.18 0.72 0.99
C GLU A 78 -1.09 0.49 1.83
N LEU A 79 -2.08 1.38 1.73
CA LEU A 79 -3.35 1.27 2.45
C LEU A 79 -4.12 0.01 2.02
N ALA A 80 -4.17 -0.25 0.72
CA ALA A 80 -4.78 -1.46 0.19
C ALA A 80 -4.07 -2.73 0.70
N ALA A 81 -2.74 -2.71 0.82
CA ALA A 81 -1.96 -3.82 1.35
C ALA A 81 -2.23 -4.07 2.84
N TYR A 82 -2.30 -3.02 3.68
CA TYR A 82 -2.75 -3.17 5.07
C TYR A 82 -4.17 -3.74 5.16
N CYS A 83 -5.10 -3.22 4.34
CA CYS A 83 -6.48 -3.68 4.33
C CYS A 83 -6.59 -5.17 4.00
N ASN A 84 -5.90 -5.62 2.94
CA ASN A 84 -5.88 -7.04 2.58
C ASN A 84 -5.13 -7.91 3.57
N LEU A 85 -4.08 -7.38 4.23
CA LEU A 85 -3.41 -8.12 5.30
C LEU A 85 -4.38 -8.33 6.47
N GLY A 86 -5.19 -7.32 6.81
CA GLY A 86 -6.31 -7.43 7.74
C GLY A 86 -7.31 -8.52 7.32
N LEU A 87 -7.70 -8.53 6.04
CA LEU A 87 -8.61 -9.54 5.49
C LEU A 87 -8.03 -10.97 5.54
N VAL A 88 -6.74 -11.15 5.22
CA VAL A 88 -6.06 -12.46 5.35
C VAL A 88 -6.10 -12.92 6.81
N TYR A 89 -5.79 -12.05 7.75
CA TYR A 89 -5.85 -12.37 9.17
C TYR A 89 -7.26 -12.67 9.64
N GLU A 90 -8.27 -11.96 9.14
CA GLU A 90 -9.68 -12.24 9.43
C GLU A 90 -10.10 -13.63 8.92
N ILE A 91 -9.79 -13.96 7.67
CA ILE A 91 -10.10 -15.27 7.07
C ILE A 91 -9.43 -16.41 7.83
N THR A 92 -8.20 -16.18 8.29
CA THR A 92 -7.42 -17.14 9.08
C THR A 92 -7.68 -17.07 10.59
N ARG A 93 -8.67 -16.26 11.02
CA ARG A 93 -9.14 -16.11 12.41
C ARG A 93 -8.09 -15.55 13.38
N GLN A 94 -7.10 -14.84 12.87
CA GLN A 94 -6.13 -14.06 13.62
C GLN A 94 -6.73 -12.68 13.96
N TRP A 95 -7.77 -12.68 14.80
CA TRP A 95 -8.64 -11.50 15.01
C TRP A 95 -7.90 -10.25 15.48
N SER A 96 -6.95 -10.38 16.42
CA SER A 96 -6.16 -9.25 16.92
C SER A 96 -5.33 -8.61 15.81
N GLN A 97 -4.64 -9.42 15.00
CA GLN A 97 -3.84 -8.92 13.88
C GLN A 97 -4.73 -8.30 12.79
N ALA A 98 -5.92 -8.85 12.55
CA ALA A 98 -6.88 -8.25 11.62
C ALA A 98 -7.28 -6.84 12.07
N VAL A 99 -7.66 -6.69 13.34
CA VAL A 99 -8.02 -5.40 13.96
C VAL A 99 -6.88 -4.39 13.89
N GLU A 100 -5.65 -4.80 14.21
CA GLU A 100 -4.46 -3.95 14.13
C GLU A 100 -4.25 -3.41 12.71
N ASN A 101 -4.37 -4.26 11.69
CA ASN A 101 -4.18 -3.84 10.30
C ASN A 101 -5.28 -2.90 9.83
N TYR A 102 -6.55 -3.19 10.15
CA TYR A 102 -7.65 -2.30 9.81
C TYR A 102 -7.55 -0.94 10.50
N GLN A 103 -7.10 -0.91 11.76
CA GLN A 103 -6.85 0.35 12.47
C GLN A 103 -5.78 1.20 11.78
N VAL A 104 -4.69 0.58 11.29
CA VAL A 104 -3.65 1.30 10.54
C VAL A 104 -4.22 1.92 9.25
N VAL A 105 -5.15 1.24 8.56
CA VAL A 105 -5.83 1.80 7.38
C VAL A 105 -6.61 3.06 7.74
N GLU A 106 -7.37 3.04 8.84
CA GLU A 106 -8.13 4.21 9.31
C GLU A 106 -7.19 5.38 9.67
N GLU A 107 -6.13 5.11 10.43
CA GLU A 107 -5.17 6.14 10.89
C GLU A 107 -4.39 6.78 9.73
N LYS A 108 -3.93 5.97 8.77
CA LYS A 108 -3.14 6.46 7.63
C LYS A 108 -4.00 7.00 6.51
N GLY A 109 -5.17 6.43 6.28
CA GLY A 109 -6.10 6.84 5.23
C GLY A 109 -6.76 8.18 5.55
N GLY A 110 -7.14 8.39 6.81
CA GLY A 110 -7.82 9.60 7.28
C GLY A 110 -9.13 9.88 6.52
N ASP A 111 -9.58 11.14 6.54
CA ASP A 111 -10.82 11.58 5.89
C ASP A 111 -10.62 11.97 4.40
N LYS A 112 -9.56 11.46 3.76
CA LYS A 112 -9.24 11.78 2.36
C LYS A 112 -10.29 11.14 1.43
N PRO A 113 -10.95 11.90 0.54
CA PRO A 113 -11.97 11.35 -0.36
C PRO A 113 -11.49 10.17 -1.20
N GLU A 114 -10.24 10.19 -1.66
CA GLU A 114 -9.61 9.13 -2.42
C GLU A 114 -9.41 7.82 -1.63
N ASN A 115 -9.40 7.89 -0.29
CA ASN A 115 -9.23 6.74 0.61
C ASN A 115 -10.56 6.27 1.23
N ALA A 116 -11.67 6.96 0.95
CA ALA A 116 -12.93 6.74 1.67
C ALA A 116 -13.40 5.29 1.62
N ASP A 117 -13.27 4.62 0.48
CA ASP A 117 -13.70 3.24 0.30
C ASP A 117 -12.89 2.26 1.16
N VAL A 118 -11.54 2.36 1.11
CA VAL A 118 -10.65 1.45 1.85
C VAL A 118 -10.74 1.68 3.36
N VAL A 119 -10.88 2.93 3.80
CA VAL A 119 -11.08 3.30 5.21
C VAL A 119 -12.44 2.80 5.70
N SER A 120 -13.51 2.99 4.93
CA SER A 120 -14.85 2.53 5.32
C SER A 120 -14.90 1.02 5.44
N PHE A 121 -14.28 0.29 4.50
CA PHE A 121 -14.17 -1.17 4.56
C PHE A 121 -13.44 -1.61 5.84
N ALA A 122 -12.24 -1.06 6.08
CA ALA A 122 -11.43 -1.43 7.23
C ALA A 122 -12.17 -1.19 8.55
N LYS A 123 -12.81 -0.03 8.68
CA LYS A 123 -13.61 0.33 9.86
C LYS A 123 -14.73 -0.65 10.13
N LEU A 124 -15.55 -0.97 9.11
CA LEU A 124 -16.68 -1.89 9.25
C LEU A 124 -16.22 -3.28 9.70
N HIS A 125 -15.15 -3.81 9.10
CA HIS A 125 -14.62 -5.11 9.45
C HIS A 125 -14.01 -5.10 10.86
N ARG A 126 -13.26 -4.05 11.22
CA ARG A 126 -12.69 -3.90 12.57
C ARG A 126 -13.79 -3.89 13.63
N GLU A 127 -14.81 -3.05 13.47
CA GLU A 127 -15.94 -2.94 14.41
C GLU A 127 -16.64 -4.29 14.57
N TRP A 128 -16.92 -4.98 13.46
CA TRP A 128 -17.53 -6.31 13.53
C TRP A 128 -16.67 -7.33 14.29
N ILE A 129 -15.35 -7.37 14.07
CA ILE A 129 -14.45 -8.28 14.79
C ILE A 129 -14.45 -7.95 16.28
N VAL A 130 -14.32 -6.67 16.64
CA VAL A 130 -14.31 -6.21 18.04
C VAL A 130 -15.61 -6.55 18.76
N GLU A 131 -16.76 -6.45 18.09
CA GLU A 131 -18.05 -6.76 18.71
C GLU A 131 -18.35 -8.26 18.81
N ASN A 132 -17.77 -9.10 17.94
CA ASN A 132 -18.23 -10.47 17.75
C ASN A 132 -17.15 -11.55 17.95
N ARG A 133 -15.87 -11.18 18.06
CA ARG A 133 -14.74 -12.13 18.05
C ARG A 133 -13.66 -11.84 19.09
N LEU A 134 -13.64 -10.64 19.69
CA LEU A 134 -12.75 -10.26 20.80
C LEU A 134 -13.60 -9.96 22.05
#